data_AF-A0A832ZNU8-F1
#
_entry.id   AF-A0A832ZNU8-F1
#
_cell.length_a   1.000
_cell.length_b   1.000
_cell.length_c   1.000
_cell.angle_alpha   90.00
_cell.angle_beta   90.00
_cell.angle_gamma   90.00
#
_symmetry.space_group_name_H-M   'P 1'
#
loop_
_entity.id
_entity.type
_entity.pdbx_description
1 polymer ?
#
loop_
_entity_poly.entity_id
_entity_poly.type
_entity_poly.pdbx_seq_one_letter_code
_entity_poly.pdbx_strand_id
1 'polypeptide(L)'
;VEPCASAYRAMIEGLARTVAGMAATSLRGVKYVLVSGRIAETVKRELEQLLPDLEFHLLPVLEGAKESKHAAQGYAIVGSGLGKGPFRKLVERMKIRDACGTVLDYVLHPRLKEAKQRLVQAYVESVKNPKLCR
;
A
#
# COMPACT_ATOMS: atom_id res chain seq x y z
N VAL A 1 -18.72 14.13 29.65
CA VAL A 1 -17.33 14.09 29.13
C VAL A 1 -17.19 12.79 28.36
N GLU A 2 -17.51 12.81 27.07
CA GLU A 2 -17.78 11.60 26.27
C GLU A 2 -17.52 11.67 24.73
N PRO A 3 -16.86 12.68 24.10
CA PRO A 3 -16.64 12.64 22.64
C PRO A 3 -15.50 11.71 22.19
N CYS A 4 -14.41 11.60 22.95
CA CYS A 4 -13.18 10.97 22.44
C CYS A 4 -13.26 9.43 22.42
N ALA A 5 -13.91 8.83 23.42
CA ALA A 5 -14.03 7.37 23.51
C ALA A 5 -14.95 6.80 22.44
N SER A 6 -16.08 7.47 22.16
CA SER A 6 -17.02 7.08 21.11
C SER A 6 -16.39 7.23 19.72
N ALA A 7 -15.69 8.35 19.46
CA ALA A 7 -14.96 8.56 18.21
C ALA A 7 -13.86 7.51 17.98
N TYR A 8 -13.09 7.18 19.03
CA TYR A 8 -12.07 6.13 18.95
C TYR A 8 -12.68 4.76 18.65
N ARG A 9 -13.76 4.37 19.34
CA ARG A 9 -14.46 3.11 19.08
C ARG A 9 -15.00 3.05 17.65
N ALA A 10 -15.63 4.12 17.17
CA ALA A 10 -16.13 4.20 15.81
C ALA A 10 -15.00 4.08 14.77
N MET A 11 -13.84 4.67 15.03
CA MET A 11 -12.65 4.51 14.19
C MET A 11 -12.20 3.04 14.13
N ILE A 12 -12.06 2.39 15.29
CA ILE A 12 -11.64 0.98 15.37
C ILE A 12 -12.66 0.05 14.69
N GLU A 13 -13.97 0.24 14.93
CA GLU A 13 -15.02 -0.54 14.26
C GLU A 13 -15.00 -0.35 12.74
N GLY A 14 -14.83 0.88 12.28
CA GLY A 14 -14.71 1.19 10.85
C GLY A 14 -13.49 0.53 10.20
N LEU A 15 -12.35 0.51 10.90
CA LEU A 15 -11.15 -0.20 10.46
C LEU A 15 -11.41 -1.71 10.41
N ALA A 16 -11.98 -2.31 11.45
CA ALA A 16 -12.28 -3.73 11.50
C ALA A 16 -13.23 -4.15 10.36
N ARG A 17 -14.31 -3.38 10.14
CA ARG A 17 -15.25 -3.60 9.04
C ARG A 17 -14.57 -3.54 7.68
N THR A 18 -13.69 -2.56 7.48
CA THR A 18 -12.95 -2.40 6.22
C THR A 18 -11.99 -3.57 5.98
N VAL A 19 -11.20 -3.94 6.98
CA VAL A 19 -10.26 -5.07 6.90
C VAL A 19 -11.01 -6.38 6.64
N ALA A 20 -12.10 -6.64 7.37
CA ALA A 20 -12.92 -7.83 7.19
C ALA A 20 -13.54 -7.89 5.78
N GLY A 21 -14.07 -6.76 5.29
CA GLY A 21 -14.61 -6.68 3.93
C GLY A 21 -13.55 -6.97 2.86
N MET A 22 -12.37 -6.35 2.98
CA MET A 22 -11.25 -6.64 2.08
C MET A 22 -10.81 -8.10 2.15
N ALA A 23 -10.70 -8.66 3.35
CA ALA A 23 -10.30 -10.04 3.56
C ALA A 23 -11.31 -11.03 2.94
N ALA A 24 -12.60 -10.80 3.15
CA ALA A 24 -13.68 -11.62 2.59
C ALA A 24 -13.73 -11.57 1.06
N THR A 25 -13.36 -10.44 0.44
CA THR A 25 -13.32 -10.29 -1.02
C THR A 25 -12.02 -10.82 -1.67
N SER A 26 -11.02 -11.22 -0.87
CA SER A 26 -9.76 -11.75 -1.41
C SER A 26 -9.95 -13.17 -1.96
N LEU A 27 -9.80 -13.33 -3.28
CA LEU A 27 -9.95 -14.61 -3.98
C LEU A 27 -9.01 -15.73 -3.50
N ARG A 28 -7.90 -15.38 -2.86
CA ARG A 28 -6.89 -16.35 -2.37
C ARG A 28 -6.81 -16.41 -0.84
N GLY A 29 -7.77 -15.80 -0.16
CA GLY A 29 -7.69 -15.54 1.28
C GLY A 29 -6.63 -14.49 1.62
N VAL A 30 -6.58 -14.10 2.88
CA VAL A 30 -5.56 -13.20 3.43
C VAL A 30 -4.62 -14.03 4.29
N LYS A 31 -3.31 -13.97 3.99
CA LYS A 31 -2.31 -14.67 4.80
C LYS A 31 -2.00 -13.92 6.10
N TYR A 32 -1.86 -12.61 6.00
CA TYR A 32 -1.61 -11.73 7.12
C TYR A 32 -1.92 -10.28 6.72
N VAL A 33 -2.18 -9.45 7.72
CA VAL A 33 -2.40 -8.01 7.61
C VAL A 33 -1.21 -7.27 8.22
N LEU A 34 -0.56 -6.41 7.44
CA LEU A 34 0.53 -5.57 7.94
C LEU A 34 -0.02 -4.21 8.38
N VAL A 35 0.18 -3.85 9.65
CA VAL A 35 -0.26 -2.59 10.24
C VAL A 35 0.94 -1.64 10.35
N SER A 36 0.78 -0.40 9.89
CA SER A 36 1.85 0.60 9.87
C SER A 36 1.35 1.98 10.32
N GLY A 37 2.28 2.88 10.65
CA GLY A 37 1.97 4.24 11.07
C GLY A 37 2.07 4.49 12.58
N ARG A 38 1.74 5.71 13.00
CA ARG A 38 2.02 6.25 14.35
C ARG A 38 1.32 5.50 15.49
N ILE A 39 0.14 4.93 15.22
CA ILE A 39 -0.68 4.23 16.22
C ILE A 39 -0.83 2.74 15.90
N ALA A 40 0.08 2.20 15.08
CA ALA A 40 -0.02 0.84 14.54
C ALA A 40 -0.10 -0.23 15.62
N GLU A 41 0.64 -0.08 16.72
CA GLU A 41 0.62 -1.03 17.85
C GLU A 41 -0.77 -1.10 18.49
N THR A 42 -1.34 0.06 18.80
CA THR A 42 -2.69 0.15 19.38
C THR A 42 -3.72 -0.42 18.41
N VAL A 43 -3.71 0.01 17.15
CA VAL A 43 -4.66 -0.46 16.13
C VAL A 43 -4.54 -1.97 15.91
N LYS A 44 -3.32 -2.50 15.82
CA LYS A 44 -3.08 -3.95 15.68
C LYS A 44 -3.76 -4.72 16.81
N ARG A 45 -3.51 -4.33 18.07
CA ARG A 45 -4.07 -5.02 19.24
C ARG A 45 -5.60 -5.05 19.23
N GLU A 46 -6.23 -3.92 18.88
CA GLU A 46 -7.70 -3.83 18.81
C GLU A 46 -8.25 -4.71 17.67
N LEU A 47 -7.60 -4.70 16.51
CA LEU A 47 -8.03 -5.50 15.36
C LEU A 47 -7.85 -7.01 15.59
N GLU A 48 -6.77 -7.42 16.27
CA GLU A 48 -6.57 -8.83 16.66
C GLU A 48 -7.70 -9.36 17.56
N GLN A 49 -8.24 -8.51 18.44
CA GLN A 49 -9.38 -8.89 19.29
C GLN A 49 -10.68 -8.99 18.50
N LEU A 50 -10.89 -8.10 17.54
CA LEU A 50 -12.12 -8.04 16.75
C LEU A 50 -12.15 -9.04 15.59
N LEU A 51 -10.98 -9.44 15.07
CA LEU A 51 -10.82 -10.27 13.89
C LEU A 51 -9.84 -11.43 14.18
N PRO A 52 -10.19 -12.37 15.07
CA PRO A 52 -9.28 -13.41 15.55
C PRO A 52 -8.82 -14.39 14.47
N ASP A 53 -9.57 -14.51 13.38
CA ASP A 53 -9.25 -15.38 12.24
C ASP A 53 -8.20 -14.77 11.29
N LEU A 54 -7.79 -13.51 11.53
CA LEU A 54 -6.76 -12.83 10.74
C LEU A 54 -5.48 -12.67 11.55
N GLU A 55 -4.36 -12.96 10.91
CA GLU A 55 -3.03 -12.76 11.49
C GLU A 55 -2.56 -11.33 11.23
N PHE A 56 -2.24 -10.57 12.29
CA PHE A 56 -1.75 -9.20 12.17
C PHE A 56 -0.28 -9.08 12.54
N HIS A 57 0.48 -8.30 11.77
CA HIS A 57 1.88 -7.97 12.07
C HIS A 57 2.12 -6.47 11.99
N LEU A 58 3.07 -5.97 12.76
CA LEU A 58 3.57 -4.62 12.57
C LEU A 58 4.50 -4.61 11.36
N LEU A 59 4.35 -3.62 10.49
CA LEU A 59 5.32 -3.38 9.43
C LEU A 59 6.59 -2.81 10.08
N PRO A 60 7.73 -3.52 10.01
CA PRO A 60 8.97 -3.01 10.59
C PRO A 60 9.42 -1.75 9.85
N VAL A 61 9.96 -0.82 10.62
CA VAL A 61 10.60 0.38 10.09
C VAL A 61 11.94 -0.03 9.48
N LEU A 62 12.21 0.43 8.27
CA LEU A 62 13.51 0.19 7.64
C LEU A 62 14.61 0.92 8.41
N GLU A 63 15.76 0.30 8.56
CA GLU A 63 16.91 0.94 9.20
C GLU A 63 17.25 2.26 8.49
N GLY A 64 17.58 3.30 9.25
CA GLY A 64 17.83 4.64 8.71
C GLY A 64 16.59 5.41 8.25
N ALA A 65 15.36 4.91 8.47
CA ALA A 65 14.13 5.61 8.07
C ALA A 65 13.89 6.94 8.83
N LYS A 66 14.62 7.18 9.92
CA LYS A 66 14.66 8.48 10.61
C LYS A 66 15.40 9.54 9.79
N GLU A 67 16.41 9.12 9.02
CA GLU A 67 17.26 9.99 8.21
C GLU A 67 16.72 10.15 6.78
N SER A 68 16.07 9.11 6.24
CA SER A 68 15.49 9.11 4.90
C SER A 68 14.08 8.53 4.91
N LYS A 69 13.14 9.18 4.23
CA LYS A 69 11.75 8.69 4.15
C LYS A 69 11.71 7.28 3.55
N HIS A 70 10.86 6.41 4.08
CA HIS A 70 10.64 5.04 3.55
C HIS A 70 10.44 4.99 2.04
N ALA A 71 9.75 5.98 1.45
CA ALA A 71 9.57 6.07 0.00
C ALA A 71 10.90 6.22 -0.76
N ALA A 72 11.82 7.05 -0.26
CA ALA A 72 13.14 7.24 -0.86
C ALA A 72 13.99 5.96 -0.75
N GLN A 73 13.93 5.28 0.40
CA GLN A 73 14.57 3.98 0.58
C GLN A 73 14.00 2.92 -0.38
N GLY A 74 12.68 2.92 -0.58
CA GLY A 74 12.02 2.06 -1.58
C GLY A 74 12.55 2.31 -3.00
N TYR A 75 12.70 3.56 -3.41
CA TYR A 75 13.31 3.89 -4.72
C TYR A 75 14.77 3.42 -4.81
N ALA A 76 15.56 3.54 -3.75
CA ALA A 76 16.93 3.06 -3.71
C ALA A 76 17.00 1.52 -3.86
N ILE A 77 16.10 0.78 -3.18
CA ILE A 77 15.96 -0.67 -3.31
C ILE A 77 15.63 -1.06 -4.76
N VAL A 78 14.66 -0.38 -5.37
CA VAL A 78 14.27 -0.64 -6.77
C VAL A 78 15.42 -0.33 -7.72
N GLY A 79 16.06 0.83 -7.58
CA GLY A 79 17.22 1.22 -8.40
C GLY A 79 18.38 0.24 -8.28
N SER A 80 18.70 -0.18 -7.05
CA SER A 80 19.71 -1.20 -6.78
C SER A 80 19.36 -2.53 -7.45
N GLY A 81 18.12 -3.01 -7.33
CA GLY A 81 17.69 -4.25 -7.96
C GLY A 81 17.69 -4.21 -9.49
N LEU A 82 17.31 -3.08 -10.09
CA LEU A 82 17.40 -2.86 -11.54
C LEU A 82 18.85 -2.85 -12.02
N GLY A 83 19.78 -2.32 -11.22
CA GLY A 83 21.22 -2.35 -11.43
C GLY A 83 21.90 -3.69 -11.15
N LYS A 84 21.14 -4.78 -10.98
CA LYS A 84 21.62 -6.12 -10.61
C LYS A 84 22.29 -6.20 -9.23
N GLY A 85 22.00 -5.26 -8.34
CA GLY A 85 22.47 -5.24 -6.96
C GLY A 85 21.77 -6.25 -6.05
N PRO A 86 21.96 -6.14 -4.72
CA PRO A 86 21.45 -7.13 -3.75
C PRO A 86 19.95 -7.40 -3.83
N PHE A 87 19.16 -6.40 -4.22
CA PHE A 87 17.70 -6.50 -4.30
C PHE A 87 17.18 -7.01 -5.66
N ARG A 88 18.06 -7.49 -6.55
CA ARG A 88 17.69 -7.95 -7.90
C ARG A 88 16.56 -8.99 -7.87
N LYS A 89 16.71 -10.04 -7.05
CA LYS A 89 15.72 -11.13 -6.95
C LYS A 89 14.34 -10.62 -6.52
N LEU A 90 14.29 -9.64 -5.62
CA LEU A 90 13.04 -9.02 -5.17
C LEU A 90 12.37 -8.25 -6.31
N VAL A 91 13.12 -7.37 -7.00
CA VAL A 91 12.62 -6.57 -8.11
C VAL A 91 12.13 -7.45 -9.27
N GLU A 92 12.85 -8.53 -9.59
CA GLU A 92 12.42 -9.53 -10.58
C GLU A 92 11.13 -10.23 -10.16
N ARG A 93 11.02 -10.67 -8.90
CA ARG A 93 9.81 -11.34 -8.39
C ARG A 93 8.59 -10.42 -8.36
N MET A 94 8.80 -9.14 -8.09
CA MET A 94 7.76 -8.11 -8.14
C MET A 94 7.35 -7.74 -9.58
N LYS A 95 8.08 -8.20 -10.60
CA LYS A 95 7.82 -7.90 -12.02
C LYS A 95 7.75 -6.41 -12.33
N ILE A 96 8.53 -5.58 -11.64
CA ILE A 96 8.52 -4.11 -11.81
C ILE A 96 8.82 -3.71 -13.26
N ARG A 97 9.68 -4.47 -13.95
CA ARG A 97 10.01 -4.21 -15.35
C ARG A 97 8.83 -4.47 -16.30
N ASP A 98 7.86 -5.28 -15.89
CA ASP A 98 6.70 -5.65 -16.69
C ASP A 98 5.49 -4.75 -16.39
N ALA A 99 5.59 -3.88 -15.38
CA ALA A 99 4.54 -2.93 -15.05
C ALA A 99 4.26 -1.99 -16.24
N CYS A 100 2.97 -1.76 -16.48
CA CYS A 100 2.45 -0.81 -17.46
C CYS A 100 1.39 0.07 -16.80
N GLY A 101 0.98 1.11 -17.51
CA GLY A 101 -0.10 1.98 -17.11
C GLY A 101 0.31 3.03 -16.09
N THR A 102 -0.66 3.49 -15.30
CA THR A 102 -0.46 4.52 -14.29
C THR A 102 -0.99 4.09 -12.93
N VAL A 103 -0.61 4.82 -11.88
CA VAL A 103 -1.10 4.57 -10.51
C VAL A 103 -2.61 4.72 -10.35
N LEU A 104 -3.31 5.32 -11.33
CA LEU A 104 -4.75 5.52 -11.27
C LEU A 104 -5.56 4.47 -12.06
N ASP A 105 -4.93 3.53 -12.75
CA ASP A 105 -5.64 2.64 -13.67
C ASP A 105 -6.73 1.83 -12.98
N TYR A 106 -6.43 1.28 -11.80
CA TYR A 106 -7.36 0.48 -11.00
C TYR A 106 -8.29 1.30 -10.09
N VAL A 107 -8.23 2.64 -10.13
CA VAL A 107 -9.13 3.48 -9.32
C VAL A 107 -10.45 3.69 -10.05
N LEU A 108 -11.48 2.94 -9.68
CA LEU A 108 -12.78 2.95 -10.37
C LEU A 108 -13.73 3.99 -9.75
N HIS A 109 -13.56 5.26 -10.10
CA HIS A 109 -14.46 6.32 -9.66
C HIS A 109 -14.77 7.30 -10.80
N PRO A 110 -16.05 7.58 -11.13
CA PRO A 110 -16.43 8.42 -12.27
C PRO A 110 -15.76 9.81 -12.27
N ARG A 111 -15.67 10.44 -11.10
CA ARG A 111 -15.03 11.77 -10.91
C ARG A 111 -13.53 11.81 -11.25
N LEU A 112 -12.87 10.67 -11.39
CA LEU A 112 -11.43 10.63 -11.67
C LEU A 112 -11.09 10.51 -13.16
N LYS A 113 -12.10 10.48 -14.04
CA LYS A 113 -11.88 10.33 -15.50
C LYS A 113 -10.87 11.35 -16.04
N GLU A 114 -11.07 12.63 -15.73
CA GLU A 114 -10.17 13.71 -16.17
C GLU A 114 -8.79 13.63 -15.52
N ALA A 115 -8.72 13.27 -14.24
CA ALA A 115 -7.45 13.11 -13.53
C ALA A 115 -6.61 11.96 -14.12
N LYS A 116 -7.26 10.84 -14.50
CA LYS A 116 -6.62 9.73 -15.22
C LYS A 116 -6.06 10.17 -16.56
N GLN A 117 -6.86 10.88 -17.35
CA GLN A 117 -6.43 11.37 -18.68
C GLN A 117 -5.22 12.30 -18.56
N ARG A 118 -5.28 13.28 -17.65
CA ARG A 118 -4.15 14.20 -17.40
C ARG A 118 -2.89 13.45 -16.96
N LEU A 119 -3.02 12.45 -16.10
CA LEU A 119 -1.87 11.66 -15.65
C LEU A 119 -1.26 10.83 -16.79
N VAL A 120 -2.09 10.19 -17.62
CA VAL A 120 -1.62 9.44 -18.80
C VAL A 120 -0.91 10.38 -19.78
N GLN A 121 -1.47 11.55 -20.05
CA GLN A 121 -0.84 12.55 -20.92
C GLN A 121 0.53 12.99 -20.37
N ALA A 122 0.59 13.39 -19.10
CA ALA A 122 1.84 13.78 -18.46
C ALA A 122 2.88 12.65 -18.47
N TYR A 123 2.44 11.39 -18.30
CA TYR A 123 3.33 10.22 -18.37
C TYR A 123 3.92 10.03 -19.78
N VAL A 124 3.11 10.14 -20.82
CA VAL A 124 3.56 10.02 -22.22
C VAL A 124 4.49 11.16 -22.60
N GLU A 125 4.22 12.38 -22.15
CA GLU A 125 5.03 13.56 -22.45
C GLU A 125 6.39 13.56 -21.71
N SER A 126 6.45 13.01 -20.49
CA SER A 126 7.64 13.09 -19.63
C SER A 126 8.57 11.88 -19.71
N VAL A 127 8.11 10.73 -20.21
CA VAL A 127 8.88 9.48 -20.18
C VAL A 127 9.27 9.03 -21.58
N LYS A 128 10.56 8.77 -21.80
CA LYS A 128 11.13 8.41 -23.11
C LYS A 128 10.46 7.20 -23.78
N ASN A 129 10.11 6.17 -23.01
CA ASN A 129 9.49 4.94 -23.50
C ASN A 129 8.30 4.56 -22.59
N PRO A 130 7.14 5.24 -22.73
CA PRO A 130 6.00 5.00 -21.86
C PRO A 130 5.40 3.62 -22.14
N LYS A 131 5.07 2.88 -21.08
CA LYS A 131 4.42 1.57 -21.16
C LYS A 131 2.96 1.71 -20.77
N LEU A 132 2.07 1.95 -21.71
CA LEU A 132 0.63 1.94 -21.42
C LEU A 132 0.11 0.50 -21.41
N CYS A 133 -0.78 0.17 -20.47
CA CYS A 133 -1.50 -1.10 -20.54
C CYS A 133 -2.52 -1.05 -21.69
N ARG A 134 -2.66 -2.16 -22.42
CA ARG A 134 -3.67 -2.32 -23.48
C ARG A 134 -5.03 -2.65 -22.88
#